data_AF-A0A0G4NQ44-F1
#
_entry.id   AF-A0A0G4NQ44-F1
#
_cell.length_a   1.000
_cell.length_b   1.000
_cell.length_c   1.000
_cell.angle_alpha   90.00
_cell.angle_beta   90.00
_cell.angle_gamma   90.00
#
_symmetry.space_group_name_H-M   'P 1'
#
loop_
_entity.id
_entity.type
_entity.pdbx_description
1 polymer ?
#
loop_
_entity_poly.entity_id
_entity_poly.type
_entity_poly.pdbx_seq_one_letter_code
_entity_poly.pdbx_strand_id
1 'polypeptide(L)'
;DKQINWVTEGTADCSNAHVAAFDASQALVTWEEIASPICDFEAMGCRGKFTGTHYQLVNKAGEKVGSPIESLDTTVSGDLVTMSDGRICWPYVNMEWRLDAV
;
A
#
# COMPACT_ATOMS: atom_id res chain seq x y z
N ASP A 1 -0.20 -5.72 12.08
CA ASP A 1 -0.33 -4.25 11.93
C ASP A 1 -1.75 -3.78 12.27
N LYS A 2 -1.93 -2.55 12.77
CA LYS A 2 -3.24 -1.89 12.99
C LYS A 2 -3.46 -0.65 12.12
N GLN A 3 -2.53 -0.29 11.22
CA GLN A 3 -2.57 0.97 10.46
C GLN A 3 -3.67 1.01 9.40
N ILE A 4 -3.95 -0.12 8.72
CA ILE A 4 -4.91 -0.23 7.59
C ILE A 4 -6.08 -1.18 7.93
N ASN A 5 -6.36 -1.36 9.22
CA ASN A 5 -7.28 -2.37 9.77
C ASN A 5 -8.76 -2.33 9.30
N TRP A 6 -9.18 -1.25 8.63
CA TRP A 6 -10.54 -1.11 8.09
C TRP A 6 -10.63 -1.52 6.62
N VAL A 7 -9.49 -1.59 5.92
CA VAL A 7 -9.40 -2.06 4.53
C VAL A 7 -8.97 -3.53 4.50
N THR A 8 -7.98 -3.89 5.31
CA THR A 8 -7.33 -5.21 5.30
C THR A 8 -7.79 -6.12 6.44
N GLU A 9 -7.71 -7.43 6.20
CA GLU A 9 -7.98 -8.48 7.16
C GLU A 9 -6.83 -9.50 7.11
N GLY A 10 -6.52 -10.16 8.24
CA GLY A 10 -5.53 -11.24 8.29
C GLY A 10 -4.32 -10.94 9.18
N THR A 11 -3.26 -11.72 9.00
CA THR A 11 -2.04 -11.69 9.82
C THR A 11 -0.83 -11.09 9.11
N ALA A 12 -0.98 -10.72 7.83
CA ALA A 12 0.06 -10.03 7.09
C ALA A 12 0.33 -8.64 7.71
N ASP A 13 1.57 -8.17 7.57
CA ASP A 13 1.93 -6.81 7.92
C ASP A 13 1.57 -5.87 6.75
N CYS A 14 0.96 -4.71 7.06
CA CYS A 14 0.43 -3.78 6.06
C CYS A 14 1.06 -2.40 6.27
N SER A 15 2.29 -2.26 5.78
CA SER A 15 3.15 -1.11 6.07
C SER A 15 3.23 -0.13 4.90
N ASN A 16 3.96 0.97 5.11
CA ASN A 16 4.21 2.02 4.12
C ASN A 16 2.92 2.51 3.43
N ALA A 17 1.89 2.81 4.23
CA ALA A 17 0.60 3.19 3.68
C ALA A 17 0.55 4.65 3.23
N HIS A 18 -0.08 4.89 2.07
CA HIS A 18 -0.30 6.24 1.51
C HIS A 18 -1.75 6.45 1.11
N VAL A 19 -2.19 7.71 1.13
CA VAL A 19 -3.53 8.10 0.69
C VAL A 19 -3.48 9.34 -0.20
N ALA A 20 -4.25 9.32 -1.29
CA ALA A 20 -4.46 10.50 -2.11
C ALA A 20 -5.87 10.55 -2.67
N ALA A 21 -6.47 11.74 -2.66
CA ALA A 21 -7.76 11.97 -3.28
C ALA A 21 -7.62 12.07 -4.80
N PHE A 22 -8.44 11.32 -5.54
CA PHE A 22 -8.65 11.57 -6.96
C PHE A 22 -9.46 12.86 -7.14
N ASP A 23 -10.52 12.97 -6.34
CA ASP A 23 -11.44 14.11 -6.31
C ASP A 23 -12.16 14.20 -4.95
N ALA A 24 -13.23 15.00 -4.86
CA ALA A 24 -14.00 15.20 -3.63
C ALA A 24 -14.85 13.97 -3.19
N SER A 25 -14.90 12.92 -4.02
CA SER A 25 -15.75 11.75 -3.83
C SER A 25 -14.98 10.46 -3.63
N GLN A 26 -13.74 10.38 -4.10
CA GLN A 26 -12.93 9.17 -4.11
C GLN A 26 -11.47 9.42 -3.77
N ALA A 27 -10.88 8.49 -3.03
CA ALA A 27 -9.47 8.46 -2.71
C ALA A 27 -8.86 7.07 -2.94
N LEU A 28 -7.58 7.04 -3.27
CA LEU A 28 -6.76 5.86 -3.32
C LEU A 28 -6.07 5.67 -1.96
N VAL A 29 -6.18 4.46 -1.40
CA VAL A 29 -5.36 4.00 -0.27
C VAL A 29 -4.42 2.92 -0.81
N THR A 30 -3.16 3.02 -0.46
CA THR A 30 -2.14 2.04 -0.84
C THR A 30 -1.41 1.53 0.38
N TRP A 31 -0.91 0.30 0.34
CA TRP A 31 -0.04 -0.28 1.36
C TRP A 31 0.82 -1.39 0.76
N GLU A 32 1.95 -1.65 1.40
CA GLU A 32 2.83 -2.78 1.10
C GLU A 32 2.50 -3.93 2.04
N GLU A 33 2.41 -5.14 1.49
CA GLU A 33 2.09 -6.34 2.27
C GLU A 33 3.31 -7.24 2.43
N ILE A 34 3.53 -7.69 3.67
CA ILE A 34 4.51 -8.71 4.02
C ILE A 34 3.82 -9.90 4.68
N ALA A 35 3.92 -11.06 4.04
CA ALA A 35 3.43 -12.33 4.58
C ALA A 35 4.40 -12.97 5.57
N SER A 36 3.82 -13.68 6.54
CA SER A 36 4.54 -14.31 7.66
C SER A 36 5.50 -13.34 8.37
N PRO A 37 5.00 -12.17 8.82
CA PRO A 37 5.87 -11.14 9.36
C PRO A 37 6.51 -11.59 10.67
N ILE A 38 7.81 -11.31 10.79
CA ILE A 38 8.59 -11.43 12.02
C ILE A 38 8.99 -10.01 12.43
N CYS A 39 8.48 -9.57 13.58
CA CYS A 39 8.64 -8.21 14.07
C CYS A 39 9.50 -8.25 15.34
N ASP A 40 10.82 -8.31 15.17
CA ASP A 40 11.77 -8.41 16.30
C ASP A 40 11.69 -7.15 17.20
N PHE A 41 11.41 -5.98 16.60
CA PHE A 41 11.07 -4.73 17.28
C PHE A 41 10.00 -4.00 16.46
N GLU A 42 8.78 -3.82 17.00
CA GLU A 42 7.68 -3.16 16.28
C GLU A 42 8.05 -1.78 15.71
N ALA A 43 8.89 -1.03 16.42
CA ALA A 43 9.34 0.30 15.99
C ALA A 43 10.25 0.28 14.74
N MET A 44 10.85 -0.87 14.40
CA MET A 44 11.75 -1.02 13.26
C MET A 44 11.09 -1.68 12.05
N GLY A 45 9.77 -1.92 12.12
CA GLY A 45 9.02 -2.66 11.10
C GLY A 45 9.19 -4.17 11.21
N CYS A 46 8.47 -4.89 10.35
CA CYS A 46 8.49 -6.34 10.27
C CYS A 46 9.26 -6.79 9.03
N ARG A 47 9.91 -7.96 9.11
CA ARG A 47 10.52 -8.63 7.95
C ARG A 47 9.71 -9.86 7.57
N GLY A 48 9.72 -10.22 6.29
CA GLY A 48 9.02 -11.41 5.79
C GLY A 48 9.04 -11.44 4.27
N LYS A 49 8.11 -12.20 3.67
CA LYS A 49 7.99 -12.27 2.22
C LYS A 49 7.11 -11.12 1.73
N PHE A 50 7.65 -10.23 0.91
CA PHE A 50 6.85 -9.23 0.20
C PHE A 50 5.81 -9.93 -0.69
N THR A 51 4.54 -9.59 -0.51
CA THR A 51 3.41 -10.15 -1.29
C THR A 51 2.78 -9.14 -2.23
N GLY A 52 3.22 -7.89 -2.19
CA GLY A 52 2.85 -6.89 -3.19
C GLY A 52 2.48 -5.55 -2.57
N THR A 53 2.35 -4.57 -3.45
CA THR A 53 1.71 -3.30 -3.15
C THR A 53 0.26 -3.39 -3.55
N HIS A 54 -0.63 -3.06 -2.63
CA HIS A 54 -2.06 -3.08 -2.83
C HIS A 54 -2.61 -1.68 -2.99
N TYR A 55 -3.68 -1.57 -3.76
CA TYR A 55 -4.31 -0.32 -4.14
C TYR A 55 -5.82 -0.47 -4.00
N GLN A 56 -6.41 0.22 -3.02
CA GLN A 56 -7.84 0.21 -2.74
C GLN A 56 -8.44 1.59 -3.02
N LEU A 57 -9.47 1.61 -3.88
CA LEU A 57 -10.32 2.79 -4.02
C LEU A 57 -11.30 2.85 -2.85
N VAL A 58 -11.46 4.04 -2.26
CA VAL A 58 -12.38 4.29 -1.15
C VAL A 58 -13.23 5.52 -1.47
N ASN A 59 -14.51 5.48 -1.13
CA ASN A 59 -15.40 6.61 -1.35
C ASN A 59 -15.31 7.62 -0.17
N LYS A 60 -15.97 8.77 -0.32
CA LYS A 60 -16.04 9.81 0.71
C LYS A 60 -16.63 9.39 2.07
N ALA A 61 -17.33 8.25 2.13
CA ALA A 61 -17.84 7.67 3.37
C ALA A 61 -16.82 6.73 4.04
N GLY A 62 -15.65 6.52 3.42
CA GLY A 62 -14.64 5.58 3.87
C GLY A 62 -15.00 4.13 3.54
N GLU A 63 -15.85 3.88 2.55
CA GLU A 63 -16.22 2.52 2.15
C GLU A 63 -15.35 2.07 0.97
N LYS A 64 -14.99 0.79 0.98
CA LYS A 64 -14.26 0.15 -0.12
C LYS A 64 -15.10 0.15 -1.40
N VAL A 65 -14.52 0.64 -2.50
CA VAL A 65 -15.11 0.58 -3.84
C VAL A 65 -14.41 -0.54 -4.61
N GLY A 66 -15.09 -1.68 -4.74
CA GLY A 66 -14.51 -2.87 -5.38
C GLY A 66 -13.40 -3.53 -4.55
N SER A 67 -12.74 -4.51 -5.17
CA SER A 67 -11.59 -5.21 -4.58
C SER A 67 -10.29 -4.46 -4.83
N PRO A 68 -9.29 -4.56 -3.93
CA PRO A 68 -7.98 -3.98 -4.17
C PRO A 68 -7.28 -4.67 -5.34
N ILE A 69 -6.50 -3.91 -6.09
CA ILE A 69 -5.55 -4.47 -7.06
C ILE A 69 -4.17 -4.59 -6.42
N GLU A 70 -3.37 -5.53 -6.91
CA GLU A 70 -2.05 -5.86 -6.38
C GLU A 70 -0.99 -5.73 -7.49
N SER A 71 0.22 -5.32 -7.10
CA SER A 71 1.39 -5.32 -7.97
C SER A 71 2.64 -5.74 -7.19
N LEU A 72 3.39 -6.70 -7.75
CA LEU A 72 4.66 -7.16 -7.20
C LEU A 72 5.85 -6.27 -7.62
N ASP A 73 5.67 -5.47 -8.67
CA ASP A 73 6.76 -4.74 -9.35
C ASP A 73 6.72 -3.23 -9.10
N THR A 74 5.77 -2.76 -8.29
CA THR A 74 5.60 -1.34 -7.97
C THR A 74 5.55 -1.15 -6.46
N THR A 75 6.13 -0.05 -5.99
CA THR A 75 6.03 0.43 -4.60
C THR A 75 5.50 1.86 -4.61
N VAL A 76 5.03 2.33 -3.45
CA VAL A 76 4.63 3.74 -3.30
C VAL A 76 5.61 4.40 -2.35
N SER A 77 6.35 5.39 -2.86
CA SER A 77 7.36 6.11 -2.09
C SER A 77 7.09 7.61 -2.13
N GLY A 78 7.35 8.29 -1.01
CA GLY A 78 7.17 9.73 -0.90
C GLY A 78 5.72 10.17 -1.07
N ASP A 79 5.53 11.44 -1.44
CA ASP A 79 4.20 12.05 -1.54
C ASP A 79 3.50 11.65 -2.85
N LEU A 80 2.20 11.35 -2.73
CA LEU A 80 1.30 11.18 -3.86
C LEU A 80 0.84 12.56 -4.37
N VAL A 81 0.87 12.77 -5.69
CA VAL A 81 0.44 14.02 -6.34
C VAL A 81 -0.73 13.75 -7.27
N THR A 82 -1.82 14.51 -7.11
CA THR A 82 -2.93 14.52 -8.05
C THR A 82 -2.62 15.48 -9.20
N MET A 83 -2.47 14.92 -10.41
CA MET A 83 -2.20 15.65 -11.64
C MET A 83 -3.44 16.42 -12.11
N SER A 84 -3.25 17.44 -12.95
CA SER A 84 -4.34 18.26 -13.50
C SER A 84 -5.36 17.48 -14.34
N ASP A 85 -4.98 16.29 -14.82
CA ASP A 85 -5.85 15.37 -15.56
C ASP A 85 -6.56 14.33 -14.68
N GLY A 86 -6.46 14.46 -13.35
CA GLY A 86 -7.12 13.60 -12.38
C GLY A 86 -6.38 12.29 -12.07
N ARG A 87 -5.21 12.04 -12.67
CA ARG A 87 -4.39 10.88 -12.29
C ARG A 87 -3.63 11.16 -10.99
N ILE A 88 -3.41 10.11 -10.19
CA ILE A 88 -2.47 10.16 -9.06
C ILE A 88 -1.12 9.64 -9.56
N CYS A 89 -0.06 10.40 -9.29
CA CYS A 89 1.32 10.05 -9.62
C CYS A 89 2.18 10.06 -8.37
N TRP A 90 3.17 9.18 -8.35
CA TRP A 90 4.14 9.08 -7.27
C TRP A 90 5.47 8.62 -7.80
N PRO A 91 6.58 9.00 -7.15
CA PRO A 91 7.85 8.38 -7.43
C PRO A 91 7.82 6.94 -6.91
N TYR A 92 8.26 6.01 -7.73
CA TYR A 92 8.50 4.64 -7.29
C TYR A 92 9.84 4.15 -7.78
N VAL A 93 10.41 3.21 -7.03
CA VAL A 93 11.58 2.47 -7.47
C VAL A 93 11.08 1.30 -8.29
N ASN A 94 11.41 1.29 -9.59
CA ASN A 94 11.22 0.11 -10.40
C ASN A 94 12.23 -0.95 -9.95
N MET A 95 11.79 -1.89 -9.13
CA MET A 95 12.63 -2.85 -8.44
C MET A 95 12.96 -4.03 -9.36
N GLU A 96 14.20 -4.09 -9.86
CA GLU A 96 14.74 -5.31 -10.50
C GLU A 96 15.43 -6.26 -9.51
N TRP A 97 15.56 -5.87 -8.24
CA TRP A 97 16.31 -6.63 -7.25
C TRP A 97 15.47 -7.74 -6.62
N ARG A 98 16.14 -8.87 -6.41
CA ARG A 98 15.62 -10.06 -5.76
C ARG A 98 15.57 -9.82 -4.25
N LEU A 99 14.36 -9.81 -3.68
CA LEU A 99 14.12 -9.69 -2.22
C LEU A 99 14.08 -11.05 -1.51
N ASP A 100 14.20 -12.16 -2.24
CA ASP A 100 14.52 -13.45 -1.67
C ASP A 100 15.96 -13.39 -1.16
N ALA A 101 16.15 -13.61 0.14
CA ALA A 101 17.45 -13.53 0.82
C ALA A 101 18.42 -14.68 0.44
N VAL A 102 18.45 -15.09 -0.83
CA VAL A 102 19.24 -16.20 -1.40
C VAL A 102 20.13 -15.74 -2.54
#